data_AF-A0A0Q8N1K4-F1
#
_entry.id   AF-A0A0Q8N1K4-F1
#
_cell.length_a   1.000
_cell.length_b   1.000
_cell.length_c   1.000
_cell.angle_alpha   90.00
_cell.angle_beta   90.00
_cell.angle_gamma   90.00
#
_symmetry.space_group_name_H-M   'P 1'
#
loop_
_entity.id
_entity.type
_entity.pdbx_description
1 polymer ?
#
loop_
_entity_poly.entity_id
_entity_poly.type
_entity_poly.pdbx_seq_one_letter_code
_entity_poly.pdbx_strand_id
1 'polypeptide(L)'
;MHFSWMAWTLPTALFFLTILVLLIGMSVWEYLAPGGSPRVGVLRFETTRGDRLFISLLGAAFIHLAWLGLVGPNLWWALGLAVVYAIGVFRYV
;
A
#
# COMPACT_ATOMS: atom_id res chain seq x y z
N MET A 1 2.48 -1.33 -30.19
CA MET A 1 3.89 -1.09 -29.82
C MET A 1 4.28 -2.14 -28.80
N HIS A 2 5.20 -3.06 -29.12
CA HIS A 2 5.76 -3.97 -28.10
C HIS A 2 6.81 -3.19 -27.31
N PHE A 3 6.47 -2.74 -26.10
CA PHE A 3 7.40 -2.14 -25.14
C PHE A 3 8.29 -3.22 -24.49
N SER A 4 8.94 -4.06 -25.30
CA SER A 4 9.65 -5.28 -24.86
C SER A 4 11.18 -5.13 -24.80
N TRP A 5 11.71 -3.90 -24.86
CA TRP A 5 13.16 -3.66 -24.74
C TRP A 5 13.70 -4.16 -23.38
N MET A 6 12.91 -4.04 -22.32
CA MET A 6 13.24 -4.51 -20.97
C MET A 6 12.02 -5.17 -20.33
N ALA A 7 12.18 -6.41 -19.85
CA ALA A 7 11.11 -7.15 -19.18
C ALA A 7 10.56 -6.43 -17.92
N TRP A 8 11.33 -5.52 -17.33
CA TRP A 8 10.94 -4.75 -16.14
C TRP A 8 10.26 -3.41 -16.46
N THR A 9 10.18 -2.98 -17.72
CA THR A 9 9.54 -1.69 -18.05
C THR A 9 8.08 -1.65 -17.62
N LEU A 10 7.30 -2.69 -17.96
CA LEU A 10 5.88 -2.76 -17.60
C LEU A 10 5.67 -2.86 -16.07
N PRO A 11 6.32 -3.79 -15.34
CA PRO A 11 6.19 -3.85 -13.88
C PRO A 11 6.56 -2.54 -13.17
N THR A 12 7.66 -1.91 -13.58
CA THR A 12 8.10 -0.64 -12.99
C THR A 12 7.12 0.49 -13.28
N ALA A 13 6.62 0.60 -14.52
CA ALA A 13 5.61 1.58 -14.87
C ALA A 13 4.32 1.39 -14.06
N LEU A 14 3.86 0.15 -13.92
CA LEU A 14 2.67 -0.18 -13.11
C LEU A 14 2.88 0.16 -11.63
N PHE A 15 4.07 -0.09 -11.07
CA PHE A 15 4.40 0.27 -9.70
C PHE A 15 4.28 1.79 -9.48
N PHE A 16 4.98 2.59 -10.27
CA PHE A 16 4.95 4.06 -10.12
C PHE A 16 3.57 4.64 -10.41
N LEU A 17 2.85 4.12 -11.40
CA LEU A 17 1.48 4.56 -11.69
C LEU A 17 0.53 4.21 -10.54
N THR A 18 0.70 3.05 -9.92
CA THR A 18 -0.07 2.65 -8.73
C THR A 18 0.20 3.61 -7.57
N ILE A 19 1.48 3.92 -7.28
CA ILE A 19 1.84 4.91 -6.26
C ILE A 19 1.23 6.28 -6.57
N LEU A 20 1.31 6.73 -7.83
CA LEU A 20 0.72 8.00 -8.26
C LEU A 20 -0.79 8.03 -8.02
N VAL A 21 -1.51 6.96 -8.39
CA VAL A 21 -2.96 6.84 -8.17
C VAL A 21 -3.29 6.85 -6.67
N LEU A 22 -2.52 6.15 -5.84
CA LEU A 22 -2.71 6.16 -4.38
C LEU A 22 -2.51 7.57 -3.81
N LEU A 23 -1.46 8.27 -4.22
CA LEU A 23 -1.20 9.65 -3.78
C LEU A 23 -2.31 10.61 -4.23
N ILE A 24 -2.77 10.52 -5.48
CA ILE A 24 -3.90 11.32 -5.97
C ILE A 24 -5.16 11.01 -5.16
N GLY A 25 -5.44 9.73 -4.90
CA GLY A 25 -6.58 9.31 -4.08
C GLY A 25 -6.53 9.91 -2.68
N MET A 26 -5.36 9.93 -2.05
CA MET A 26 -5.16 10.56 -0.73
C MET A 26 -5.36 12.07 -0.78
N SER A 27 -4.85 12.75 -1.81
CA SER A 27 -5.03 14.19 -1.98
C SER A 27 -6.50 14.57 -2.18
N VAL A 28 -7.24 13.79 -2.98
CA VAL A 28 -8.69 13.97 -3.18
C VAL A 28 -9.45 13.72 -1.88
N TRP A 29 -9.08 12.67 -1.13
CA TRP A 29 -9.69 12.40 0.16
C TRP A 29 -9.47 13.56 1.14
N GLU A 30 -8.24 14.05 1.26
CA GLU A 30 -7.93 15.16 2.16
C GLU A 30 -8.67 16.44 1.77
N TYR A 31 -8.84 16.69 0.46
CA TYR A 31 -9.64 17.80 -0.04
C TYR A 31 -11.13 17.69 0.30
N LEU A 32 -11.73 16.50 0.14
CA LEU A 32 -13.15 16.28 0.38
C LEU A 32 -13.51 16.16 1.86
N ALA A 33 -12.62 15.57 2.67
CA ALA A 33 -12.81 15.35 4.09
C ALA A 33 -11.58 15.89 4.86
N PRO A 34 -11.45 17.22 4.97
CA PRO A 34 -10.36 17.86 5.71
C PRO A 34 -10.40 17.37 7.15
N GLY A 35 -9.36 16.66 7.55
CA GLY A 35 -9.40 15.88 8.78
C GLY A 35 -8.21 14.95 8.96
N GLY A 36 -7.07 15.28 8.35
CA GLY A 36 -5.75 14.71 8.64
C GLY A 36 -5.23 15.02 10.05
N SER A 37 -6.11 15.31 11.01
CA SER A 37 -5.74 15.46 12.42
C SER A 37 -5.04 14.17 12.87
N PRO A 38 -3.85 14.26 13.47
CA PRO A 38 -3.14 13.09 13.95
C PRO A 38 -4.03 12.29 14.90
N ARG A 39 -4.16 10.99 14.65
CA ARG A 39 -4.89 10.09 15.56
C ARG A 39 -3.86 9.23 16.27
N VAL A 40 -4.02 9.10 17.59
CA VAL A 40 -3.28 8.13 18.37
C VAL A 40 -4.00 6.80 18.22
N GLY A 41 -3.55 6.01 17.25
CA GLY A 41 -4.05 4.66 17.02
C GLY A 41 -3.41 3.62 17.94
N VAL A 42 -3.58 2.34 17.58
CA VAL A 42 -3.04 1.20 18.33
C VAL A 42 -1.51 1.24 18.50
N LEU A 43 -0.80 1.91 17.58
CA LEU A 43 0.65 2.06 17.65
C LEU A 43 1.12 3.08 18.72
N ARG A 44 0.20 3.77 19.40
CA ARG A 44 0.47 4.73 20.51
C ARG A 44 1.32 5.95 20.15
N PHE A 45 1.55 6.22 18.87
CA PHE A 45 2.09 7.48 18.38
C PHE A 45 1.09 8.15 17.42
N GLU A 46 1.27 9.45 17.23
CA GLU A 46 0.46 10.24 16.32
C GLU A 46 0.70 9.79 14.87
N THR A 47 -0.35 9.29 14.21
CA THR A 47 -0.27 8.94 12.77
C THR A 47 -1.16 9.85 11.95
N THR A 48 -0.61 10.36 10.86
CA THR A 48 -1.39 11.03 9.81
C THR A 48 -2.03 9.99 8.89
N ARG A 49 -2.87 10.43 7.96
CA ARG A 49 -3.44 9.54 6.93
C ARG A 49 -2.36 9.05 5.96
N GLY A 50 -1.36 9.89 5.65
CA GLY A 50 -0.20 9.52 4.83
C GLY A 50 0.65 8.43 5.48
N ASP A 51 0.86 8.52 6.78
CA ASP A 51 1.64 7.51 7.53
C ASP A 51 0.95 6.15 7.51
N ARG A 52 -0.39 6.11 7.64
CA ARG A 52 -1.19 4.88 7.50
C ARG A 52 -1.04 4.24 6.13
N LEU A 53 -1.07 5.03 5.05
CA LEU A 53 -0.82 4.52 3.70
C LEU A 53 0.59 3.92 3.60
N PHE A 54 1.61 4.63 4.07
CA PHE A 54 2.99 4.14 4.04
C PHE A 54 3.14 2.82 4.84
N ILE A 55 2.61 2.75 6.05
CA ILE A 55 2.63 1.54 6.90
C ILE A 55 1.91 0.37 6.20
N SER A 56 0.79 0.65 5.52
CA SER A 56 0.06 -0.38 4.77
C SER A 56 0.88 -0.94 3.61
N LEU A 57 1.59 -0.08 2.85
CA LEU A 57 2.46 -0.48 1.75
C LEU A 57 3.69 -1.24 2.25
N LEU A 58 4.30 -0.78 3.34
CA LEU A 58 5.45 -1.43 3.96
C LEU A 58 5.07 -2.83 4.48
N GLY A 59 3.95 -2.95 5.20
CA GLY A 59 3.46 -4.24 5.68
C GLY A 59 3.06 -5.17 4.53
N ALA A 60 2.46 -4.64 3.46
CA ALA A 60 2.17 -5.42 2.25
C ALA A 60 3.47 -6.01 1.64
N ALA A 61 4.55 -5.24 1.56
CA ALA A 61 5.83 -5.73 1.07
C ALA A 61 6.35 -6.90 1.93
N PHE A 62 6.32 -6.77 3.26
CA PHE A 62 6.73 -7.86 4.16
C PHE A 62 5.84 -9.10 4.06
N ILE A 63 4.51 -8.92 3.92
CA ILE A 63 3.58 -10.05 3.72
C ILE A 63 3.93 -10.81 2.44
N HIS A 64 4.21 -10.10 1.34
CA HIS A 64 4.58 -10.73 0.07
C HIS A 64 5.95 -11.43 0.15
N LEU A 65 6.94 -10.81 0.82
CA LEU A 65 8.25 -11.44 1.03
C LEU A 65 8.14 -12.70 1.89
N ALA A 66 7.38 -12.64 2.99
CA ALA A 66 7.14 -13.80 3.85
C ALA A 66 6.41 -14.92 3.10
N TRP A 67 5.42 -14.57 2.27
CA TRP A 67 4.69 -15.55 1.45
C TRP A 67 5.59 -16.23 0.42
N LEU A 68 6.44 -15.47 -0.27
CA LEU A 68 7.43 -16.02 -1.20
C LEU A 68 8.40 -16.98 -0.49
N GLY A 69 8.84 -16.64 0.72
CA GLY A 69 9.77 -17.46 1.49
C GLY A 69 9.15 -18.74 2.07
N LEU A 70 7.85 -18.74 2.39
CA LEU A 70 7.20 -19.83 3.12
C LEU A 70 6.23 -20.68 2.29
N VAL A 71 5.52 -20.08 1.33
CA VAL A 71 4.42 -20.74 0.59
C VAL A 71 4.77 -20.94 -0.88
N GLY A 72 5.28 -19.90 -1.55
CA GLY A 72 5.72 -19.99 -2.94
C GLY A 72 5.22 -18.86 -3.85
N PRO A 73 5.29 -19.04 -5.19
CA PRO A 73 5.18 -17.95 -6.16
C PRO A 73 3.73 -17.49 -6.44
N ASN A 74 2.72 -18.22 -5.97
CA ASN A 74 1.33 -17.78 -6.13
C ASN A 74 1.00 -16.69 -5.10
N LEU A 75 1.03 -15.43 -5.53
CA LEU A 75 0.88 -14.25 -4.67
C LEU A 75 -0.56 -13.78 -4.47
N TRP A 76 -1.56 -14.40 -5.10
CA TRP A 76 -2.95 -13.90 -5.01
C TRP A 76 -3.49 -13.91 -3.57
N TRP A 77 -3.13 -14.94 -2.80
CA TRP A 77 -3.47 -15.03 -1.38
C TRP A 77 -2.66 -14.04 -0.52
N ALA A 78 -1.40 -13.80 -0.86
CA ALA A 78 -0.58 -12.78 -0.22
C ALA A 78 -1.17 -11.37 -0.43
N LEU A 79 -1.67 -11.09 -1.63
CA LEU A 79 -2.37 -9.86 -1.96
C LEU A 79 -3.66 -9.71 -1.15
N GLY A 80 -4.46 -10.77 -1.05
CA GLY A 80 -5.67 -10.77 -0.21
C GLY A 80 -5.36 -10.44 1.26
N LEU A 81 -4.33 -11.09 1.83
CA LEU A 81 -3.85 -10.79 3.19
C LEU A 81 -3.35 -9.35 3.34
N ALA A 82 -2.61 -8.85 2.36
CA ALA A 82 -2.11 -7.47 2.36
C ALA A 82 -3.26 -6.44 2.33
N VAL A 83 -4.35 -6.71 1.59
CA VAL A 83 -5.54 -5.86 1.57
C VAL A 83 -6.24 -5.87 2.93
N VAL A 84 -6.45 -7.04 3.53
CA VAL A 84 -7.04 -7.16 4.87
C VAL A 84 -6.19 -6.42 5.91
N TYR A 85 -4.87 -6.57 5.84
CA TYR A 85 -3.92 -5.83 6.68
C TYR A 85 -4.05 -4.31 6.48
N ALA A 86 -4.07 -3.84 5.23
CA ALA A 86 -4.21 -2.42 4.93
C ALA A 86 -5.52 -1.84 5.50
N ILE A 87 -6.65 -2.54 5.36
CA ILE A 87 -7.93 -2.14 5.96
C ILE A 87 -7.81 -2.05 7.49
N GLY A 88 -7.13 -3.02 8.12
CA GLY A 88 -6.82 -2.99 9.54
C GLY A 88 -6.02 -1.75 9.94
N VAL A 89 -4.96 -1.42 9.19
CA VAL A 89 -4.14 -0.22 9.44
C VAL A 89 -4.99 1.04 9.36
N PHE A 90 -5.79 1.21 8.31
CA PHE A 90 -6.65 2.41 8.18
C PHE A 90 -7.74 2.52 9.26
N ARG A 91 -8.14 1.39 9.87
CA ARG A 91 -9.18 1.36 10.90
C ARG A 91 -8.64 1.55 12.32
N TYR A 92 -7.47 0.99 12.63
CA TYR A 92 -6.97 0.87 13.99
C TYR A 92 -5.76 1.75 14.30
N VAL A 93 -5.00 2.16 13.28
CA VAL A 93 -3.92 3.15 13.39
C VAL A 93 -4.51 4.51 13.05
#